data_AF-A0A6N6KG83-F1
#
_entry.id   AF-A0A6N6KG83-F1
#
_cell.length_a   1.000
_cell.length_b   1.000
_cell.length_c   1.000
_cell.angle_alpha   90.00
_cell.angle_beta   90.00
_cell.angle_gamma   90.00
#
_symmetry.space_group_name_H-M   'P 1'
#
loop_
_entity.id
_entity.type
_entity.pdbx_description
1 polymer ?
#
loop_
_entity_poly.entity_id
_entity_poly.type
_entity_poly.pdbx_seq_one_letter_code
_entity_poly.pdbx_strand_id
1 'polypeptide(L)'
;MDIKNEVLYRVYIVLFGLFVPIAIILVYKTFQISVQEAEHWVAVGEDNYIDEREIEAERGNVTADDGSLLATSVPFFDIYFDPFTATEEDYKNNLDTLAQCLATYVDNTYTVGGFKEYLTDLRDTSVNRNRRVLLKSKVSYY
;
A
#
# COMPACT_ATOMS: atom_id res chain seq x y z
N MET A 1 -18.71 52.51 38.36
CA MET A 1 -18.44 51.05 38.35
C MET A 1 -16.99 50.88 37.96
N ASP A 2 -16.17 50.20 38.76
CA ASP A 2 -14.73 50.05 38.48
C ASP A 2 -14.48 49.30 37.17
N ILE A 3 -13.65 49.87 36.29
CA ILE A 3 -13.31 49.32 34.96
C ILE A 3 -12.80 47.87 35.06
N LYS A 4 -12.09 47.54 36.14
CA LYS A 4 -11.57 46.19 36.39
C LYS A 4 -12.71 45.16 36.58
N ASN A 5 -13.81 45.54 37.21
CA ASN A 5 -14.95 44.65 37.46
C ASN A 5 -15.77 44.41 36.18
N GLU A 6 -15.84 45.40 35.30
CA GLU A 6 -16.52 45.26 34.01
C GLU A 6 -15.79 44.29 33.08
N VAL A 7 -14.46 44.40 32.99
CA VAL A 7 -13.63 43.47 32.22
C VAL A 7 -13.77 42.05 32.79
N LEU A 8 -13.71 41.90 34.10
CA LEU A 8 -13.82 40.59 34.76
C LEU A 8 -15.16 39.90 34.48
N TYR A 9 -16.27 40.64 34.55
CA TYR A 9 -17.61 40.09 34.30
C TYR A 9 -17.78 39.63 32.84
N ARG A 10 -17.28 40.42 31.88
CA ARG A 10 -17.29 40.05 30.45
C ARG A 10 -16.48 38.78 30.19
N VAL A 11 -15.30 38.66 30.82
CA VAL A 11 -14.47 37.45 30.73
C VAL A 11 -15.18 36.24 31.32
N TYR A 12 -15.84 36.37 32.47
CA TYR A 12 -16.60 35.26 33.06
C TYR A 12 -17.81 34.85 32.23
N ILE A 13 -18.52 35.79 31.60
CA ILE A 13 -19.61 35.44 30.67
C ILE A 13 -19.07 34.60 29.51
N VAL A 14 -17.93 34.98 28.93
CA VAL A 14 -17.34 34.22 27.82
C VAL A 14 -16.83 32.86 28.31
N LEU A 15 -16.16 32.81 29.47
CA LEU A 15 -15.62 31.57 30.02
C LEU A 15 -16.74 30.56 30.33
N PHE A 16 -17.71 30.97 31.15
CA PHE A 16 -18.77 30.07 31.62
C PHE A 16 -19.89 29.90 30.58
N GLY A 17 -20.12 30.90 29.73
CA GLY A 17 -21.16 30.86 28.70
C GLY A 17 -20.74 30.15 27.41
N LEU A 18 -19.45 30.11 27.09
CA LEU A 18 -18.96 29.51 25.84
C LEU A 18 -17.98 28.36 26.10
N PHE A 19 -16.88 28.61 26.81
CA PHE A 19 -15.80 27.63 26.92
C PHE A 19 -16.17 26.40 27.78
N VAL A 20 -16.78 26.63 28.95
CA VAL A 20 -17.20 25.55 29.85
C VAL A 20 -18.21 24.59 29.19
N PRO A 21 -19.31 25.04 28.56
CA PRO A 21 -20.25 24.10 27.93
C PRO A 21 -19.63 23.36 26.75
N ILE A 22 -18.78 24.00 25.95
CA ILE A 22 -18.06 23.32 24.87
C ILE A 22 -17.15 22.22 25.43
N ALA A 23 -16.39 22.50 26.49
CA ALA A 23 -15.53 21.52 27.13
C ALA A 23 -16.33 20.31 27.64
N ILE A 24 -17.50 20.54 28.26
CA ILE A 24 -18.39 19.47 28.72
C ILE A 24 -18.88 18.62 27.55
N ILE A 25 -19.29 19.24 26.43
CA ILE A 25 -19.74 18.51 25.24
C ILE A 25 -18.61 17.65 24.68
N LEU A 26 -17.39 18.18 24.60
CA LEU A 26 -16.23 17.43 24.12
C LEU A 26 -15.92 16.23 25.00
N VAL A 27 -15.89 16.41 26.33
CA VAL A 27 -15.66 15.31 27.28
C VAL A 27 -16.75 14.24 27.15
N TYR A 28 -18.02 14.66 27.04
CA TYR A 28 -19.13 13.73 26.83
C TYR A 28 -18.97 12.95 25.52
N LYS A 29 -18.61 13.63 24.42
CA LYS A 29 -18.39 12.99 23.12
C LYS A 29 -17.22 12.01 23.14
N THR A 30 -16.12 12.37 23.79
CA THR A 30 -14.99 11.45 23.99
C THR A 30 -15.43 10.23 24.79
N PHE A 31 -16.18 10.40 25.88
CA PHE A 31 -16.68 9.27 26.66
C PHE A 31 -17.65 8.38 25.86
N GLN A 32 -18.54 8.99 25.07
CA GLN A 32 -19.44 8.26 24.18
C GLN A 32 -18.65 7.38 23.21
N ILE A 33 -17.68 7.96 22.48
CA ILE A 33 -16.88 7.23 21.49
C ILE A 33 -16.00 6.16 22.15
N SER A 34 -15.31 6.51 23.24
CA SER A 34 -14.31 5.64 23.87
C SER A 34 -14.90 4.52 24.73
N VAL A 35 -16.13 4.68 25.25
CA VAL A 35 -16.73 3.70 26.17
C VAL A 35 -18.02 3.10 25.60
N GLN A 36 -18.97 3.93 25.15
CA GLN A 36 -20.25 3.41 24.66
C GLN A 36 -20.12 2.75 23.29
N GLU A 37 -19.28 3.31 22.42
CA GLU A 37 -19.05 2.82 21.05
C GLU A 37 -17.77 1.98 20.92
N ALA A 38 -17.11 1.67 22.04
CA ALA A 38 -15.81 1.01 22.06
C ALA A 38 -15.80 -0.31 21.27
N GLU A 39 -16.77 -1.19 21.52
CA GLU A 39 -16.88 -2.48 20.86
C GLU A 39 -17.08 -2.34 19.34
N HIS A 40 -17.87 -1.35 18.92
CA HIS A 40 -18.09 -1.07 17.49
C HIS A 40 -16.77 -0.68 16.80
N TRP A 41 -16.02 0.25 17.40
CA TRP A 41 -14.75 0.71 16.83
C TRP A 41 -13.65 -0.34 16.89
N VAL A 42 -13.66 -1.22 17.90
CA VAL A 42 -12.76 -2.39 17.97
C VAL A 42 -13.06 -3.37 16.85
N ALA A 43 -14.33 -3.75 16.65
CA ALA A 43 -14.72 -4.67 15.57
C ALA A 43 -14.37 -4.12 14.17
N VAL A 44 -14.61 -2.82 13.93
CA VAL A 44 -14.18 -2.17 12.68
C VAL A 44 -12.65 -2.20 12.52
N GLY A 45 -11.90 -2.12 13.63
CA GLY A 45 -10.45 -2.27 13.60
C GLY A 45 -10.01 -3.69 13.23
N GLU A 46 -10.63 -4.71 13.83
CA GLU A 46 -10.30 -6.11 13.53
C GLU A 46 -10.55 -6.44 12.05
N ASP A 47 -11.72 -6.07 11.52
CA ASP A 47 -12.10 -6.33 10.13
C ASP A 47 -11.19 -5.63 9.09
N ASN A 48 -10.68 -4.43 9.40
CA ASN A 48 -9.87 -3.66 8.45
C ASN A 48 -8.37 -3.95 8.53
N TYR A 49 -7.87 -4.41 9.68
CA TYR A 49 -6.43 -4.50 9.94
C TYR A 49 -5.92 -5.94 10.10
N ILE A 50 -6.79 -6.91 10.37
CA ILE A 50 -6.39 -8.32 10.55
C ILE A 50 -6.85 -9.14 9.36
N ASP A 51 -5.94 -9.37 8.42
CA ASP A 51 -6.12 -10.34 7.34
C ASP A 51 -5.45 -11.65 7.76
N GLU A 52 -6.24 -12.57 8.35
CA GLU A 52 -5.76 -13.90 8.70
C GLU A 52 -5.47 -14.69 7.43
N ARG A 53 -4.18 -14.93 7.17
CA ARG A 53 -3.72 -15.75 6.06
C ARG A 53 -3.19 -17.06 6.60
N GLU A 54 -3.76 -18.16 6.12
CA GLU A 54 -3.20 -19.48 6.35
C GLU A 54 -1.86 -19.58 5.62
N ILE A 55 -0.78 -19.80 6.39
CA ILE A 55 0.55 -20.02 5.84
C ILE A 55 0.74 -21.53 5.71
N GLU A 56 0.82 -22.02 4.47
CA GLU A 56 1.11 -23.42 4.20
C GLU A 56 2.53 -23.76 4.70
N ALA A 57 2.66 -24.91 5.37
CA ALA A 57 3.96 -25.37 5.85
C ALA A 57 4.90 -25.69 4.69
N GLU A 58 6.16 -25.26 4.78
CA GLU A 58 7.15 -25.58 3.77
C GLU A 58 7.39 -27.09 3.68
N ARG A 59 7.36 -27.63 2.46
CA ARG A 59 7.69 -29.03 2.20
C ARG A 59 9.16 -29.30 2.56
N GLY A 60 9.40 -30.37 3.31
CA GLY A 60 10.75 -30.81 3.66
C GLY A 60 11.61 -31.24 2.46
N ASN A 61 12.92 -31.15 2.63
CA ASN A 61 13.92 -31.56 1.62
C ASN A 61 14.14 -33.07 1.65
N VAL A 62 14.32 -33.68 0.48
CA VAL A 62 14.74 -35.08 0.34
C VAL A 62 16.25 -35.10 0.07
N THR A 63 16.99 -35.81 0.91
CA THR A 63 18.45 -35.97 0.82
C THR A 63 18.84 -37.42 0.58
N ALA A 64 19.96 -37.64 -0.10
CA ALA A 64 20.58 -38.96 -0.22
C ALA A 64 21.33 -39.35 1.06
N ASP A 65 21.81 -40.59 1.14
CA ASP A 65 22.57 -41.13 2.27
C ASP A 65 23.91 -40.40 2.50
N ASP A 66 24.47 -39.81 1.44
CA ASP A 66 25.66 -38.95 1.47
C ASP A 66 25.37 -37.49 1.86
N GLY A 67 24.10 -37.12 2.06
CA GLY A 67 23.66 -35.77 2.40
C GLY A 67 23.42 -34.85 1.21
N SER A 68 23.57 -35.32 -0.04
CA SER A 68 23.26 -34.53 -1.23
C SER A 68 21.75 -34.29 -1.39
N LEU A 69 21.37 -33.15 -1.98
CA LEU A 69 19.98 -32.74 -2.15
C LEU A 69 19.36 -33.39 -3.39
N LEU A 70 18.32 -34.21 -3.22
CA LEU A 70 17.63 -34.89 -4.34
C LEU A 70 16.36 -34.14 -4.78
N ALA A 71 15.62 -33.58 -3.83
CA ALA A 71 14.42 -32.79 -4.13
C ALA A 71 14.19 -31.71 -3.08
N THR A 72 14.06 -30.46 -3.52
CA THR A 72 13.73 -29.29 -2.70
C THR A 72 12.62 -28.48 -3.37
N SER A 73 11.90 -27.68 -2.59
CA SER A 73 10.98 -26.69 -3.11
C SER A 73 11.75 -25.42 -3.44
N VAL A 74 11.70 -25.00 -4.70
CA VAL A 74 12.31 -23.74 -5.16
C VAL A 74 11.21 -22.69 -5.32
N PRO A 75 11.35 -21.49 -4.75
CA PRO A 75 10.38 -20.43 -4.97
C PRO A 75 10.43 -19.95 -6.43
N PHE A 76 9.25 -19.76 -7.01
CA PHE A 76 9.07 -19.14 -8.33
C PHE A 76 8.35 -17.80 -8.16
N PHE A 77 8.71 -16.84 -9.02
CA PHE A 77 8.18 -15.49 -8.97
C PHE A 77 7.50 -15.11 -10.28
N ASP A 78 6.40 -14.37 -10.15
CA ASP A 78 5.75 -13.71 -11.28
C ASP A 78 6.09 -12.22 -11.22
N ILE A 79 6.67 -11.71 -12.30
CA ILE A 79 7.11 -10.32 -12.42
C ILE A 79 5.97 -9.51 -13.00
N TYR A 80 5.45 -8.58 -12.20
CA TYR A 80 4.44 -7.61 -12.61
C TYR A 80 5.03 -6.21 -12.77
N PHE A 81 4.43 -5.41 -13.64
CA PHE A 81 4.84 -4.05 -13.95
C PHE A 81 3.66 -3.09 -13.97
N ASP A 82 3.86 -1.89 -13.42
CA ASP A 82 2.92 -0.78 -13.50
C ASP A 82 3.49 0.30 -14.44
N PRO A 83 2.92 0.49 -15.65
CA PRO A 83 3.41 1.47 -16.58
C PRO A 83 3.10 2.91 -16.16
N PHE A 84 2.19 3.17 -15.21
CA PHE A 84 1.66 4.52 -14.94
C PHE A 84 2.31 5.23 -13.74
N THR A 85 3.15 4.55 -12.95
CA THR A 85 3.70 5.12 -11.72
C THR A 85 4.80 6.17 -11.98
N ALA A 86 5.66 5.97 -12.99
CA ALA A 86 6.71 6.93 -13.34
C ALA A 86 6.15 8.22 -13.97
N THR A 87 6.89 9.33 -13.92
CA THR A 87 6.50 10.54 -14.65
C THR A 87 6.55 10.31 -16.17
N GLU A 88 5.92 11.19 -16.96
CA GLU A 88 5.98 11.07 -18.41
C GLU A 88 7.40 11.28 -18.95
N GLU A 89 8.11 12.27 -18.39
CA GLU A 89 9.48 12.60 -18.74
C GLU A 89 10.45 11.45 -18.43
N ASP A 90 10.45 10.94 -17.19
CA ASP A 90 11.36 9.86 -16.79
C ASP A 90 11.13 8.60 -17.60
N TYR A 91 9.88 8.26 -17.86
CA TYR A 91 9.54 7.07 -18.64
C TYR A 91 10.06 7.18 -20.06
N LYS A 92 9.81 8.30 -20.74
CA LYS A 92 10.26 8.52 -22.12
C LYS A 92 11.79 8.54 -22.22
N ASN A 93 12.47 9.18 -21.27
CA ASN A 93 13.93 9.27 -21.26
C ASN A 93 14.61 7.93 -21.02
N ASN A 94 13.99 7.02 -20.27
CA ASN A 94 14.58 5.73 -19.89
C ASN A 94 13.96 4.53 -20.60
N LEU A 95 12.99 4.73 -21.50
CA LEU A 95 12.24 3.65 -22.16
C LEU A 95 13.16 2.69 -22.93
N ASP A 96 14.17 3.22 -23.62
CA ASP A 96 15.11 2.42 -24.41
C ASP A 96 15.95 1.49 -23.54
N THR A 97 16.55 2.03 -22.48
CA THR A 97 17.34 1.26 -21.52
C THR A 97 16.47 0.24 -20.79
N LEU A 98 15.25 0.61 -20.41
CA LEU A 98 14.30 -0.30 -19.78
C LEU A 98 13.95 -1.47 -20.70
N ALA A 99 13.59 -1.20 -21.95
CA ALA A 99 13.28 -2.22 -22.94
C ALA A 99 14.47 -3.15 -23.19
N GLN A 100 15.69 -2.60 -23.25
CA GLN A 100 16.91 -3.39 -23.39
C GLN A 100 17.12 -4.33 -22.20
N CYS A 101 17.01 -3.83 -20.97
CA CYS A 101 17.17 -4.63 -19.76
C CYS A 101 16.10 -5.73 -19.66
N LEU A 102 14.83 -5.41 -19.94
CA LEU A 102 13.76 -6.38 -19.85
C LEU A 102 13.86 -7.47 -20.93
N ALA A 103 14.20 -7.12 -22.17
CA ALA A 103 14.43 -8.09 -23.24
C ALA A 103 15.69 -8.95 -23.03
N THR A 104 16.68 -8.47 -22.25
CA THR A 104 17.94 -9.21 -22.01
C THR A 104 17.88 -10.10 -20.79
N TYR A 105 17.19 -9.66 -19.73
CA TYR A 105 17.26 -10.30 -18.41
C TYR A 105 15.91 -10.85 -17.91
N VAL A 106 14.78 -10.42 -18.47
CA VAL A 106 13.45 -10.78 -17.96
C VAL A 106 12.70 -11.69 -18.93
N ASP A 107 12.51 -11.23 -20.17
CA ASP A 107 11.89 -12.04 -21.20
C ASP A 107 12.62 -11.96 -22.54
N ASN A 108 13.51 -12.94 -22.74
CA ASN A 108 14.36 -13.05 -23.93
C ASN A 108 13.59 -13.51 -25.17
N THR A 109 12.27 -13.70 -25.08
CA THR A 109 11.41 -13.96 -26.24
C THR A 109 11.11 -12.68 -27.03
N TYR A 110 11.20 -11.52 -26.38
CA TYR A 110 11.02 -10.22 -27.02
C TYR A 110 12.36 -9.68 -27.52
N THR A 111 12.35 -9.04 -28.69
CA THR A 111 13.46 -8.18 -29.09
C THR A 111 13.40 -6.87 -28.32
N VAL A 112 14.52 -6.14 -28.22
CA VAL A 112 14.57 -4.81 -27.57
C VAL A 112 13.51 -3.87 -28.17
N GLY A 113 13.39 -3.84 -29.50
CA GLY A 113 12.38 -3.04 -30.20
C GLY A 113 10.95 -3.48 -29.88
N GLY A 114 10.69 -4.79 -29.90
CA GLY A 114 9.37 -5.32 -29.56
C GLY A 114 8.96 -5.04 -28.11
N PHE A 115 9.90 -5.12 -27.17
CA PHE A 115 9.64 -4.78 -25.77
C PHE A 115 9.35 -3.28 -25.59
N LYS A 116 10.08 -2.42 -26.31
CA LYS A 116 9.82 -0.98 -26.33
C LYS A 116 8.43 -0.64 -26.84
N GLU A 117 8.02 -1.24 -27.96
CA GLU A 117 6.68 -1.06 -28.53
C GLU A 117 5.62 -1.52 -27.55
N TYR A 118 5.76 -2.72 -26.98
CA TYR A 118 4.87 -3.23 -25.96
C TYR A 118 4.72 -2.29 -24.75
N LEU A 119 5.83 -1.79 -24.20
CA LEU A 119 5.83 -0.82 -23.09
C LEU A 119 5.19 0.53 -23.46
N THR A 120 5.25 0.92 -24.73
CA THR A 120 4.60 2.13 -25.23
C THR A 120 3.09 1.93 -25.29
N ASP A 121 2.65 0.80 -25.82
CA ASP A 121 1.24 0.43 -25.91
C ASP A 121 0.59 0.30 -24.53
N LEU A 122 1.33 -0.23 -23.54
CA LEU A 122 0.86 -0.33 -22.15
C LEU A 122 0.55 1.04 -21.51
N ARG A 123 1.19 2.12 -21.97
CA ARG A 123 0.90 3.49 -21.53
C ARG A 123 -0.19 4.17 -22.34
N ASP A 124 -0.55 3.63 -23.50
CA ASP A 124 -1.63 4.19 -24.30
C ASP A 124 -2.97 3.96 -23.59
N THR A 125 -3.43 5.02 -22.93
CA THR A 125 -4.68 5.03 -22.16
C THR A 125 -5.93 4.84 -23.02
N SER A 126 -5.81 4.87 -24.35
CA SER A 126 -6.95 4.68 -25.25
C SER A 126 -7.50 3.25 -25.26
N VAL A 127 -6.68 2.26 -24.89
CA VAL A 127 -7.03 0.83 -25.02
C VAL A 127 -7.40 0.20 -23.68
N ASN A 128 -6.59 0.36 -22.63
CA ASN A 128 -6.92 -0.09 -21.28
C ASN A 128 -5.93 0.50 -20.24
N ARG A 129 -6.40 0.91 -19.06
CA ARG A 129 -5.53 1.37 -17.97
C ARG A 129 -5.26 0.22 -16.99
N ASN A 130 -4.43 -0.73 -17.39
CA ASN A 130 -3.98 -1.79 -16.49
C ASN A 130 -2.70 -1.38 -15.74
N ARG A 131 -2.79 -1.26 -14.41
CA ARG A 131 -1.65 -0.95 -13.53
C ARG A 131 -0.88 -2.19 -13.04
N ARG A 132 -1.34 -3.40 -13.37
CA ARG A 132 -0.70 -4.66 -12.97
C ARG A 132 -0.57 -5.57 -14.19
N VAL A 133 0.50 -5.35 -14.96
CA VAL A 133 0.80 -6.10 -16.18
C VAL A 133 1.77 -7.22 -15.84
N LEU A 134 1.44 -8.47 -16.18
CA LEU A 134 2.38 -9.58 -16.05
C LEU A 134 3.42 -9.49 -17.17
N LEU A 135 4.69 -9.36 -16.81
CA LEU A 135 5.81 -9.39 -17.77
C LEU A 135 6.36 -10.80 -17.97
N LYS A 136 6.53 -11.55 -16.88
CA LYS A 136 7.05 -12.92 -16.92
C LYS A 136 6.53 -13.73 -15.75
N SER A 137 6.15 -14.97 -15.98
CA SER A 137 5.77 -15.90 -14.93
C SER A 137 6.81 -16.98 -14.69
N LYS A 138 6.77 -17.58 -13.50
CA LYS A 138 7.62 -18.71 -13.09
C LYS A 138 9.12 -18.44 -13.21
N VAL A 139 9.55 -17.23 -12.85
CA VAL A 139 10.96 -16.85 -12.82
C VAL A 139 11.61 -17.45 -11.58
N SER A 140 12.68 -18.23 -11.75
CA SER A 140 13.53 -18.67 -10.64
C SER A 140 14.58 -17.60 -10.33
N TYR A 141 15.00 -17.53 -9.06
CA TYR A 141 16.16 -16.74 -8.66
C TYR A 141 17.50 -17.44 -8.99
N TYR A 142 17.45 -18.76 -9.19
CA TYR A 142 18.58 -19.62 -9.53
C TYR A 142 18.76 -19.75 -11.05
#